data_AF-A0A839J5R9-F1
#
_entry.id   AF-A0A839J5R9-F1
#
_cell.length_a   1.000
_cell.length_b   1.000
_cell.length_c   1.000
_cell.angle_alpha   90.00
_cell.angle_beta   90.00
_cell.angle_gamma   90.00
#
_symmetry.space_group_name_H-M   'P 1'
#
loop_
_entity.id
_entity.type
_entity.pdbx_description
1 polymer ?
#
loop_
_entity_poly.entity_id
_entity_poly.type
_entity_poly.pdbx_seq_one_letter_code
_entity_poly.pdbx_strand_id
1 'polypeptide(L)'
;MATSRLEPLLSQKVFRGASGVNALIALALGVLGTLLGGNPDLRAVHAVLAIVFLGTSLVSALSGMRYGKQSNTKGLALLGFVVFGLGVVQYGLGEMAVTWPHMLLGFLIVLAAGMLFVRSLSQPVVYTGRRAASVSRPDVDPQG
;
A
#
# COMPACT_ATOMS: atom_id res chain seq x y z
N MET A 1 10.30 18.30 21.95
CA MET A 1 10.81 17.01 21.41
C MET A 1 9.81 15.84 21.55
N ALA A 2 8.49 16.05 21.48
CA ALA A 2 7.50 14.97 21.57
C ALA A 2 7.05 14.41 20.21
N THR A 3 7.27 15.16 19.12
CA THR A 3 6.81 14.83 17.76
C THR A 3 7.53 13.63 17.15
N SER A 4 8.82 13.43 17.45
CA SER A 4 9.64 12.36 16.85
C SER A 4 9.18 10.94 17.24
N ARG A 5 8.52 10.77 18.39
CA ARG A 5 7.99 9.46 18.81
C ARG A 5 6.64 9.10 18.17
N LEU A 6 5.87 10.10 17.72
CA LEU A 6 4.55 9.91 17.12
C LEU A 6 4.60 9.76 15.60
N GLU A 7 5.64 10.29 14.95
CA GLU A 7 5.82 10.20 13.49
C GLU A 7 5.72 8.79 12.92
N PRO A 8 6.32 7.73 13.51
CA PRO A 8 6.22 6.38 12.97
C PRO A 8 4.79 5.82 13.01
N LEU A 9 4.04 6.14 14.08
CA LEU A 9 2.66 5.70 14.26
C LEU A 9 1.72 6.41 13.28
N LEU A 10 1.94 7.70 13.05
CA LEU A 10 1.17 8.47 12.06
C LEU A 10 1.47 7.99 10.63
N SER A 11 2.76 7.77 10.30
CA SER A 11 3.13 7.27 8.97
C SER A 11 2.55 5.88 8.71
N GLN A 12 2.49 5.00 9.71
CA GLN A 12 1.84 3.70 9.58
C GLN A 12 0.33 3.83 9.34
N LYS A 13 -0.36 4.68 10.12
CA LYS A 13 -1.80 4.90 9.95
C LYS A 13 -2.15 5.42 8.56
N VAL A 14 -1.38 6.38 8.06
CA VAL A 14 -1.54 6.93 6.70
C VAL A 14 -1.26 5.86 5.66
N PHE A 15 -0.16 5.12 5.76
CA PHE A 15 0.16 4.05 4.82
C PHE A 15 -0.90 2.95 4.79
N ARG A 16 -1.39 2.54 5.97
CA ARG A 16 -2.47 1.54 6.10
C ARG A 16 -3.77 2.03 5.49
N GLY A 17 -4.16 3.28 5.76
CA GLY A 17 -5.36 3.87 5.16
C GLY A 17 -5.26 3.96 3.64
N ALA A 18 -4.16 4.50 3.14
CA ALA A 18 -3.94 4.66 1.70
C ALA A 18 -3.89 3.32 0.96
N SER A 19 -3.12 2.34 1.46
CA SER A 19 -3.03 1.01 0.85
C SER A 19 -4.35 0.23 0.94
N GLY A 20 -5.10 0.37 2.04
CA GLY A 20 -6.42 -0.25 2.20
C GLY A 20 -7.45 0.30 1.22
N VAL A 21 -7.56 1.63 1.11
CA VAL A 21 -8.44 2.29 0.12
C VAL A 21 -8.03 1.87 -1.30
N ASN A 22 -6.74 1.88 -1.60
CA ASN A 22 -6.23 1.46 -2.91
C ASN A 22 -6.60 0.01 -3.24
N ALA A 23 -6.47 -0.92 -2.28
CA ALA A 23 -6.84 -2.33 -2.46
C ALA A 23 -8.35 -2.52 -2.68
N LEU A 24 -9.19 -1.79 -1.93
CA LEU A 24 -10.65 -1.81 -2.11
C LEU A 24 -11.06 -1.30 -3.49
N ILE A 25 -10.45 -0.20 -3.95
CA ILE A 25 -10.70 0.35 -5.27
C ILE A 25 -10.25 -0.62 -6.37
N ALA A 26 -9.07 -1.23 -6.23
CA ALA A 26 -8.59 -2.23 -7.19
C ALA A 26 -9.57 -3.40 -7.31
N LEU A 27 -10.03 -3.93 -6.16
CA LEU A 27 -11.02 -5.00 -6.13
C LEU A 27 -12.33 -4.57 -6.81
N ALA A 28 -12.83 -3.38 -6.49
CA ALA A 28 -14.02 -2.83 -7.12
C ALA A 28 -13.87 -2.69 -8.64
N LEU A 29 -12.72 -2.21 -9.14
CA LEU A 29 -12.42 -2.15 -10.58
C LEU A 29 -12.41 -3.54 -11.22
N GLY A 30 -11.81 -4.54 -10.55
CA GLY A 30 -11.82 -5.93 -11.02
C GLY A 30 -13.25 -6.48 -11.17
N VAL A 31 -14.10 -6.26 -10.18
CA VAL A 31 -15.52 -6.66 -10.21
C VAL A 31 -16.30 -5.87 -11.27
N LEU A 32 -16.14 -4.55 -11.33
CA LEU A 32 -16.83 -3.73 -12.31
C LEU A 32 -16.42 -4.11 -13.74
N GLY A 33 -15.14 -4.44 -13.94
CA GLY A 33 -14.58 -4.91 -15.21
C GLY A 33 -15.25 -6.17 -15.75
N THR A 34 -15.59 -7.13 -14.88
CA THR A 34 -16.30 -8.36 -15.31
C THR A 34 -17.77 -8.12 -15.61
N LEU A 35 -18.39 -7.10 -15.00
CA LEU A 35 -19.80 -6.76 -15.18
C LEU A 35 -20.07 -5.87 -16.43
N LEU A 36 -19.05 -5.20 -16.98
CA LEU A 36 -19.19 -4.29 -18.13
C LEU A 36 -19.79 -4.94 -19.37
N GLY A 37 -19.56 -6.23 -19.61
CA GLY A 37 -20.14 -6.95 -20.75
C GLY A 37 -21.67 -7.03 -20.74
N GLY A 38 -22.30 -6.82 -19.58
CA GLY A 38 -23.75 -6.81 -19.41
C GLY A 38 -24.37 -5.43 -19.18
N ASN A 39 -23.56 -4.38 -18.97
CA ASN A 39 -24.08 -3.02 -18.74
C ASN A 39 -23.06 -1.92 -19.16
N PRO A 40 -23.21 -1.33 -20.35
CA PRO A 40 -22.29 -0.33 -20.87
C PRO A 40 -22.28 0.99 -20.08
N ASP A 41 -23.34 1.30 -19.32
CA ASP A 41 -23.44 2.53 -18.52
C ASP A 41 -22.40 2.56 -17.38
N LEU A 42 -21.90 1.40 -16.97
CA LEU A 42 -20.86 1.27 -15.95
C LEU A 42 -19.47 1.71 -16.45
N ARG A 43 -19.28 1.93 -17.76
CA ARG A 43 -17.97 2.31 -18.34
C ARG A 43 -17.47 3.63 -17.79
N ALA A 44 -18.33 4.62 -17.64
CA ALA A 44 -17.96 5.93 -17.09
C ALA A 44 -17.52 5.80 -15.62
N VAL A 45 -18.24 5.02 -14.83
CA VAL A 45 -17.91 4.74 -13.42
C VAL A 45 -16.57 4.01 -13.32
N HIS A 46 -16.35 3.00 -14.17
CA HIS A 46 -15.08 2.27 -14.23
C HIS A 46 -13.90 3.20 -14.54
N ALA A 47 -14.05 4.10 -15.52
CA ALA A 47 -13.00 5.04 -15.90
C ALA A 47 -12.67 6.04 -14.77
N VAL A 48 -13.69 6.63 -14.13
CA VAL A 48 -13.49 7.53 -12.98
C VAL A 48 -12.77 6.79 -11.85
N LEU A 49 -13.22 5.57 -11.54
CA LEU A 49 -12.64 4.77 -10.47
C LEU A 49 -11.18 4.38 -10.77
N ALA A 50 -10.82 4.18 -12.05
CA ALA A 50 -9.45 3.94 -12.49
C ALA A 50 -8.54 5.15 -12.24
N ILE A 51 -9.02 6.38 -12.45
CA ILE A 51 -8.27 7.60 -12.13
C ILE A 51 -8.07 7.72 -10.61
N VAL A 52 -9.11 7.44 -9.81
CA VAL A 52 -9.02 7.44 -8.35
C VAL A 52 -8.03 6.37 -7.87
N PHE A 53 -8.00 5.20 -8.51
CA PHE A 53 -7.00 4.17 -8.24
C PHE A 53 -5.57 4.67 -8.50
N LEU A 54 -5.31 5.37 -9.60
CA LEU A 54 -3.98 5.95 -9.86
C LEU A 54 -3.56 6.95 -8.77
N GLY A 55 -4.47 7.83 -8.35
CA GLY A 55 -4.20 8.79 -7.28
C GLY A 55 -3.91 8.10 -5.94
N THR A 56 -4.75 7.14 -5.55
CA THR A 56 -4.62 6.44 -4.27
C THR A 56 -3.41 5.49 -4.22
N SER A 57 -3.07 4.84 -5.33
CA SER A 57 -1.85 4.02 -5.44
C SER A 57 -0.58 4.88 -5.33
N LEU A 58 -0.54 6.07 -5.93
CA LEU A 58 0.58 7.00 -5.75
C LEU A 58 0.73 7.44 -4.28
N VAL A 59 -0.37 7.82 -3.63
CA VAL A 59 -0.37 8.18 -2.20
C VAL A 59 0.09 6.99 -1.34
N SER A 60 -0.34 5.78 -1.67
CA SER A 60 0.09 4.56 -1.00
C SER A 60 1.60 4.31 -1.18
N ALA A 61 2.14 4.51 -2.38
CA ALA A 61 3.57 4.36 -2.66
C ALA A 61 4.42 5.38 -1.89
N LEU A 62 4.02 6.65 -1.89
CA LEU A 62 4.71 7.73 -1.17
C LEU A 62 4.69 7.52 0.35
N SER A 63 3.53 7.16 0.90
CA SER A 63 3.39 6.86 2.33
C SER A 63 4.14 5.58 2.72
N GLY A 64 4.16 4.56 1.88
CA GLY A 64 4.94 3.34 2.04
C GLY A 64 6.45 3.59 2.02
N MET A 65 6.93 4.56 1.23
CA MET A 65 8.32 4.99 1.24
C MET A 65 8.71 5.63 2.58
N ARG A 66 7.89 6.55 3.11
CA ARG A 66 8.12 7.18 4.41
C ARG A 66 8.11 6.13 5.54
N TYR A 67 7.11 5.27 5.55
CA TYR A 67 6.99 4.21 6.55
C TYR A 67 8.09 3.14 6.45
N GLY A 68 8.49 2.76 5.23
CA GLY A 68 9.56 1.79 4.99
C GLY A 68 10.91 2.24 5.55
N LYS A 69 11.23 3.54 5.44
CA LYS A 69 12.43 4.13 6.05
C LYS A 69 12.40 4.04 7.59
N GLN A 70 11.22 4.17 8.21
CA GLN A 70 11.07 4.16 9.67
C GLN A 70 11.01 2.74 10.26
N SER A 71 10.48 1.78 9.51
CA SER A 71 10.24 0.40 9.96
C SER A 71 11.35 -0.59 9.57
N ASN A 72 12.38 -0.13 8.83
CA ASN A 72 13.43 -0.95 8.22
C ASN A 72 12.87 -2.08 7.31
N THR A 73 11.67 -1.86 6.75
CA THR A 73 11.02 -2.85 5.90
C THR A 73 11.39 -2.59 4.44
N LYS A 74 12.39 -3.32 3.95
CA LYS A 74 12.86 -3.19 2.56
C LYS A 74 11.78 -3.64 1.58
N GLY A 75 11.66 -2.94 0.45
CA GLY A 75 10.76 -3.33 -0.65
C GLY A 75 9.34 -2.79 -0.60
N LEU A 76 8.87 -2.20 0.51
CA LEU A 76 7.53 -1.58 0.59
C LEU A 76 7.35 -0.46 -0.43
N ALA A 77 8.33 0.44 -0.52
CA ALA A 77 8.31 1.54 -1.48
C ALA A 77 8.30 1.01 -2.91
N LEU A 78 9.16 0.03 -3.21
CA LEU A 78 9.27 -0.58 -4.53
C LEU A 78 7.94 -1.22 -4.95
N LEU A 79 7.34 -2.03 -4.08
CA LEU A 79 6.03 -2.64 -4.35
C LEU A 79 4.95 -1.59 -4.60
N GLY A 80 4.91 -0.53 -3.79
CA GLY A 80 3.97 0.58 -3.99
C GLY A 80 4.14 1.27 -5.34
N PHE A 81 5.36 1.60 -5.74
CA PHE A 81 5.63 2.20 -7.05
C PHE A 81 5.38 1.23 -8.22
N VAL A 82 5.61 -0.07 -8.04
CA VAL A 82 5.24 -1.09 -9.02
C VAL A 82 3.72 -1.12 -9.21
N VAL A 83 2.94 -1.12 -8.13
CA VAL A 83 1.47 -1.06 -8.22
C VAL A 83 1.01 0.20 -8.95
N PHE A 84 1.59 1.36 -8.64
CA PHE A 84 1.29 2.61 -9.34
C PHE A 84 1.67 2.55 -10.84
N GLY A 85 2.89 2.12 -11.15
CA GLY A 85 3.38 2.03 -12.54
C GLY A 85 2.57 1.05 -13.38
N LEU A 86 2.26 -0.13 -12.83
CA LEU A 86 1.36 -1.09 -13.48
C LEU A 86 -0.06 -0.53 -13.62
N GLY A 87 -0.53 0.27 -12.66
CA GLY A 87 -1.79 0.99 -12.76
C GLY A 87 -1.83 1.95 -13.96
N VAL A 88 -0.75 2.69 -14.21
CA VAL A 88 -0.65 3.59 -15.38
C VAL A 88 -0.70 2.78 -16.68
N VAL A 89 0.03 1.67 -16.75
CA VAL A 89 -0.03 0.76 -17.91
C VAL A 89 -1.45 0.22 -18.10
N GLN A 90 -2.08 -0.22 -17.02
CA GLN A 90 -3.44 -0.76 -17.02
C GLN A 90 -4.46 0.26 -17.53
N TYR A 91 -4.35 1.52 -17.10
CA TYR A 91 -5.17 2.62 -17.59
C TYR A 91 -4.98 2.80 -19.10
N GLY A 92 -3.73 2.85 -19.57
CA GLY A 92 -3.41 2.94 -21.00
C GLY A 92 -3.98 1.78 -21.82
N LEU A 93 -3.88 0.54 -21.33
CA LEU A 93 -4.47 -0.63 -21.98
C LEU A 93 -6.00 -0.51 -22.09
N GLY A 94 -6.66 0.04 -21.07
CA GLY A 94 -8.11 0.29 -21.07
C GLY A 94 -8.53 1.33 -22.11
N GLU A 95 -7.78 2.43 -22.22
CA GLU A 95 -8.02 3.48 -23.21
C GLU A 95 -7.81 2.98 -24.64
N MET A 96 -6.83 2.10 -24.86
CA MET A 96 -6.56 1.46 -26.17
C MET A 96 -7.48 0.28 -26.48
N ALA A 97 -8.44 -0.04 -25.60
CA ALA A 97 -9.33 -1.20 -25.71
C ALA A 97 -8.62 -2.56 -25.85
N VAL A 98 -7.41 -2.70 -25.29
CA VAL A 98 -6.64 -3.95 -25.32
C VAL A 98 -7.14 -4.91 -24.24
N THR A 99 -8.10 -5.76 -24.59
CA THR A 99 -8.92 -6.50 -23.59
C THR A 99 -8.16 -7.55 -22.79
N TRP A 100 -7.52 -8.52 -23.46
CA TRP A 100 -6.91 -9.68 -22.77
C TRP A 100 -5.77 -9.32 -21.82
N PRO A 101 -4.75 -8.56 -22.29
CA PRO A 101 -3.69 -8.05 -21.40
C PRO A 101 -4.23 -7.18 -20.26
N HIS A 102 -5.24 -6.33 -20.51
CA HIS A 102 -5.87 -5.51 -19.48
C HIS A 102 -6.54 -6.38 -18.40
N MET A 103 -7.26 -7.44 -18.76
CA MET A 103 -7.88 -8.32 -17.77
C MET A 103 -6.84 -9.03 -16.90
N LEU A 104 -5.81 -9.61 -17.52
CA LEU A 104 -4.75 -10.33 -16.79
C LEU A 104 -3.96 -9.39 -15.87
N LEU A 105 -3.53 -8.24 -16.38
CA LEU A 105 -2.79 -7.25 -15.60
C LEU A 105 -3.66 -6.68 -14.48
N GLY A 106 -4.94 -6.41 -14.74
CA GLY A 106 -5.89 -5.96 -13.74
C GLY A 106 -5.99 -6.93 -12.56
N PHE A 107 -6.10 -8.23 -12.83
CA PHE A 107 -6.09 -9.25 -11.79
C PHE A 107 -4.80 -9.24 -10.97
N LEU A 108 -3.64 -9.15 -11.61
CA LEU A 108 -2.34 -9.07 -10.92
C LEU A 108 -2.23 -7.82 -10.03
N ILE A 109 -2.77 -6.68 -10.49
CA ILE A 109 -2.80 -5.44 -9.73
C ILE A 109 -3.66 -5.58 -8.47
N VAL A 110 -4.81 -6.26 -8.53
CA VAL A 110 -5.64 -6.55 -7.35
C VAL A 110 -4.84 -7.31 -6.30
N LEU A 111 -4.13 -8.37 -6.73
CA LEU A 111 -3.29 -9.17 -5.82
C LEU A 111 -2.15 -8.34 -5.23
N ALA A 112 -1.46 -7.55 -6.04
CA ALA A 112 -0.35 -6.71 -5.60
C ALA A 112 -0.81 -5.61 -4.63
N ALA A 113 -1.95 -4.95 -4.90
CA ALA A 113 -2.55 -3.97 -4.01
C ALA A 113 -3.01 -4.60 -2.68
N GLY A 114 -3.61 -5.79 -2.73
CA GLY A 114 -3.94 -6.57 -1.55
C GLY A 114 -2.70 -6.93 -0.72
N MET A 115 -1.62 -7.37 -1.38
CA MET A 115 -0.35 -7.67 -0.71
C MET A 115 0.24 -6.42 -0.05
N LEU A 116 0.22 -5.27 -0.74
CA LEU A 116 0.68 -4.00 -0.19
C LEU A 116 -0.11 -3.61 1.06
N PHE A 117 -1.43 -3.78 1.05
CA PHE A 117 -2.28 -3.56 2.23
C PHE A 117 -1.95 -4.52 3.36
N VAL A 118 -1.84 -5.83 3.11
CA VAL A 118 -1.47 -6.81 4.14
C VAL A 118 -0.12 -6.46 4.78
N ARG A 119 0.86 -6.02 3.97
CA ARG A 119 2.16 -5.57 4.48
C ARG A 119 2.04 -4.31 5.35
N SER A 120 1.07 -3.43 5.08
CA SER A 120 0.79 -2.25 5.93
C SER A 120 0.25 -2.60 7.33
N LEU A 121 -0.34 -3.79 7.48
CA LEU A 121 -0.85 -4.28 8.76
C LEU A 121 0.26 -4.81 9.68
N SER A 122 1.44 -5.08 9.12
CA SER A 122 2.59 -5.52 9.91
C SER A 122 2.99 -4.41 10.89
N GLN A 123 3.19 -4.79 12.15
CA GLN A 123 3.64 -3.86 13.19
C GLN A 123 5.05 -3.37 12.82
N PRO A 124 5.35 -2.06 12.91
CA PRO A 124 6.71 -1.60 12.79
C PRO A 124 7.52 -2.29 13.88
N VAL A 125 8.63 -2.93 13.51
CA VAL A 125 9.68 -3.23 14.48
C VAL A 125 10.30 -1.89 14.85
N VAL A 126 9.58 -1.11 15.65
CA VAL A 126 10.18 0.02 16.35
C VAL A 126 11.15 -0.67 17.29
N TYR A 127 12.44 -0.64 16.93
CA TYR A 127 13.52 -0.79 17.88
C TYR A 127 13.34 0.32 18.92
N THR A 128 12.39 0.13 19.82
CA THR A 128 12.34 0.88 21.05
C THR A 128 13.63 0.46 21.74
N GLY A 129 14.58 1.37 21.86
CA GLY A 129 15.82 1.19 22.63
C GLY A 129 15.60 0.75 24.08
N ARG A 130 14.35 0.49 24.50
CA ARG A 130 13.98 -0.17 25.75
C ARG A 130 14.53 -1.60 25.84
N ARG A 131 14.65 -2.36 24.74
CA ARG A 131 15.29 -3.70 24.80
C ARG A 131 16.83 -3.62 24.84
N ALA A 132 17.43 -2.55 24.32
CA ALA A 132 18.87 -2.30 24.44
C ALA A 132 19.23 -1.78 25.85
N ALA A 133 18.39 -0.90 26.42
CA ALA A 133 18.59 -0.37 27.77
C ALA A 133 18.32 -1.38 28.90
N SER A 134 17.56 -2.45 28.64
CA SER A 134 17.38 -3.55 29.60
C SER A 134 18.51 -4.58 29.58
N VAL A 135 19.36 -4.58 28.54
CA VAL A 135 20.48 -5.53 28.40
C VAL A 135 21.81 -4.90 28.88
N SER A 136 21.85 -3.58 29.06
CA SER A 136 23.05 -2.86 29.48
C SER A 136 23.07 -2.49 30.98
N ARG A 137 22.20 -3.07 31.81
CA ARG A 137 22.34 -2.98 33.27
C ARG A 137 23.10 -4.23 33.71
N PRO A 138 24.44 -4.18 33.90
CA PRO A 138 25.06 -5.19 34.74
C PRO A 138 24.40 -5.08 36.10
N ASP A 139 23.88 -6.20 36.59
CA ASP A 139 23.33 -6.33 37.92
C ASP A 139 24.36 -5.82 38.93
N VAL A 140 24.11 -4.62 39.47
CA VAL A 140 24.79 -4.19 40.69
C VAL A 140 24.09 -4.94 41.80
N ASP A 141 24.72 -6.04 42.22
CA ASP A 141 24.31 -6.81 43.38
C ASP A 141 24.49 -5.91 44.63
N PRO A 142 23.43 -5.54 45.35
CA PRO A 142 23.55 -4.82 46.60
C PRO A 142 23.28 -5.80 47.73
N GLN A 143 24.24 -6.69 48.05
CA GLN A 143 24.48 -7.29 49.37
C GLN A 143 25.49 -8.45 49.32
N GLY A 144 26.66 -8.28 49.96
CA GLY A 144 27.63 -9.35 50.22
C GLY A 144 29.05 -8.87 50.37
#